data_AF-A0AAN6H6K1-F1
#
_entry.id   AF-A0AAN6H6K1-F1
#
_cell.length_a   1.000
_cell.length_b   1.000
_cell.length_c   1.000
_cell.angle_alpha   90.00
_cell.angle_beta   90.00
_cell.angle_gamma   90.00
#
_symmetry.space_group_name_H-M   'P 1'
#
loop_
_entity.id
_entity.type
_entity.pdbx_description
1 polymer ?
#
loop_
_entity_poly.entity_id
_entity_poly.type
_entity_poly.pdbx_seq_one_letter_code
_entity_poly.pdbx_strand_id
1 'polypeptide(L)'
;MATASGSGLTRRRGVGGASTDNEDNPTNPNNDSSRVASPAPRKPDDARSPDTAYESVGANGHKIAFDPRDISENEERSRQPKLTLMEEVLLMGLKDKQGYLSFWNDNISYALRGCIVLELALRGRISMQKDSSRRRFPLSDRVVEVVDETLTGEVLLDEALKMMKSSEKM
;
A
#
# COMPACT_ATOMS: atom_id res chain seq x y z
N MET A 1 31.65 -14.95 -29.97
CA MET A 1 31.38 -13.51 -30.11
C MET A 1 30.07 -13.25 -29.36
N ALA A 2 30.14 -12.89 -28.09
CA ALA A 2 28.98 -12.79 -27.20
C ALA A 2 28.61 -11.31 -27.03
N THR A 3 27.41 -10.93 -27.47
CA THR A 3 26.88 -9.56 -27.35
C THR A 3 26.02 -9.46 -26.09
N ALA A 4 26.50 -8.70 -25.10
CA ALA A 4 25.77 -8.37 -23.89
C ALA A 4 24.75 -7.26 -24.18
N SER A 5 23.46 -7.53 -23.93
CA SER A 5 22.38 -6.56 -24.00
C SER A 5 22.35 -5.74 -22.71
N GLY A 6 22.87 -4.50 -22.79
CA GLY A 6 22.89 -3.53 -21.69
C GLY A 6 21.52 -2.92 -21.40
N SER A 7 21.13 -3.02 -20.14
CA SER A 7 19.94 -2.44 -19.50
C SER A 7 19.83 -0.92 -19.70
N GLY A 8 18.63 -0.46 -20.07
CA GLY A 8 18.29 0.95 -20.22
C GLY A 8 18.09 1.63 -18.87
N LEU A 9 19.04 2.49 -18.50
CA LEU A 9 18.92 3.42 -17.37
C LEU A 9 18.83 4.85 -17.93
N THR A 10 17.61 5.34 -18.14
CA THR A 10 17.36 6.71 -18.60
C THR A 10 17.67 7.69 -17.47
N ARG A 11 18.90 8.21 -17.45
CA ARG A 11 19.26 9.39 -16.64
C ARG A 11 18.55 10.61 -17.23
N ARG A 12 17.49 11.07 -16.57
CA ARG A 12 16.90 12.39 -16.84
C ARG A 12 17.95 13.47 -16.55
N ARG A 13 18.44 14.09 -17.61
CA ARG A 13 19.34 15.23 -17.63
C ARG A 13 18.54 16.47 -17.22
N GLY A 14 18.88 17.07 -16.08
CA GLY A 14 18.38 18.38 -15.69
C GLY A 14 18.90 19.44 -16.65
N VAL A 15 17.98 20.15 -17.30
CA VAL A 15 18.26 21.35 -18.10
C VAL A 15 18.13 22.54 -17.16
N GLY A 16 19.26 23.16 -16.83
CA GLY A 16 19.35 24.46 -16.20
C GLY A 16 20.39 25.26 -16.96
N GLY A 17 19.93 26.03 -17.95
CA GLY A 17 20.78 26.96 -18.70
C GLY A 17 21.16 28.13 -17.82
N ALA A 18 22.46 28.34 -17.64
CA ALA A 18 23.02 29.58 -17.12
C ALA A 18 24.01 30.09 -18.17
N SER A 19 23.60 31.14 -18.86
CA SER A 19 24.48 32.02 -19.62
C SER A 19 24.97 33.10 -18.66
N THR A 20 26.28 33.28 -18.53
CA THR A 20 26.89 34.51 -18.04
C THR A 20 28.12 34.78 -18.89
N ASP A 21 28.26 36.03 -19.34
CA ASP A 21 29.44 36.88 -19.11
C ASP A 21 29.27 38.20 -19.89
N ASN A 22 29.11 39.31 -19.17
CA ASN A 22 30.17 40.34 -19.11
C ASN A 22 29.82 41.51 -18.17
N GLU A 23 30.91 42.03 -17.60
CA GLU A 23 31.09 43.01 -16.54
C GLU A 23 30.63 44.44 -16.87
N ASP A 24 30.24 45.22 -15.85
CA ASP A 24 31.05 46.36 -15.37
C ASP A 24 30.33 47.20 -14.29
N ASN A 25 31.11 47.58 -13.26
CA ASN A 25 31.10 48.83 -12.48
C ASN A 25 31.13 48.63 -10.94
N PRO A 26 32.15 49.16 -10.23
CA PRO A 26 32.35 48.96 -8.80
C PRO A 26 31.80 50.13 -7.96
N THR A 27 31.41 49.86 -6.71
CA THR A 27 31.83 50.62 -5.50
C THR A 27 31.02 50.22 -4.26
N ASN A 28 31.78 49.82 -3.23
CA ASN A 28 31.57 50.03 -1.79
C ASN A 28 31.52 48.72 -0.95
N PRO A 29 32.52 48.49 -0.07
CA PRO A 29 32.59 47.31 0.78
C PRO A 29 31.88 47.58 2.11
N ASN A 30 31.00 46.68 2.55
CA ASN A 30 30.87 46.32 3.97
C ASN A 30 29.96 45.08 4.14
N ASN A 31 30.65 43.98 4.39
CA ASN A 31 30.32 42.92 5.34
C ASN A 31 29.12 41.99 5.06
N ASP A 32 29.47 40.86 4.45
CA ASP A 32 29.12 39.48 4.80
C ASP A 32 28.14 39.26 5.97
N SER A 33 26.99 38.66 5.65
CA SER A 33 26.36 37.65 6.50
C SER A 33 25.49 36.74 5.65
N SER A 34 26.14 35.68 5.18
CA SER A 34 25.57 34.36 4.95
C SER A 34 24.41 34.00 5.90
N ARG A 35 23.16 34.19 5.47
CA ARG A 35 22.03 33.35 5.93
C ARG A 35 21.12 33.05 4.76
N VAL A 36 21.19 31.78 4.35
CA VAL A 36 20.25 31.13 3.43
C VAL A 36 18.84 31.41 3.94
N ALA A 37 18.11 32.28 3.25
CA ALA A 37 16.73 32.62 3.61
C ALA A 37 15.85 31.39 3.33
N SER A 38 15.19 30.86 4.38
CA SER A 38 14.19 29.81 4.22
C SER A 38 13.07 30.29 3.27
N PRO A 39 12.51 29.42 2.41
CA PRO A 39 11.45 29.82 1.51
C PRO A 39 10.24 30.33 2.30
N ALA A 40 9.84 31.58 2.06
CA ALA A 40 8.63 32.14 2.65
C ALA A 40 7.38 31.38 2.15
N PRO A 41 6.34 31.21 2.98
CA PRO A 41 5.12 30.52 2.57
C PRO A 41 4.42 31.33 1.49
N ARG A 42 4.38 30.80 0.27
CA ARG A 42 3.57 31.37 -0.81
C ARG A 42 2.12 30.93 -0.62
N LYS A 43 1.18 31.86 -0.80
CA LYS A 43 -0.27 31.59 -0.77
C LYS A 43 -0.63 30.51 -1.79
N PRO A 44 -1.52 29.55 -1.47
CA PRO A 44 -1.87 28.48 -2.40
C PRO A 44 -3.00 28.95 -3.32
N ASP A 45 -2.64 29.43 -4.51
CA ASP A 45 -3.56 29.45 -5.65
C ASP A 45 -3.26 28.23 -6.53
N ASP A 46 -4.26 27.36 -6.61
CA ASP A 46 -4.51 26.29 -7.57
C ASP A 46 -3.62 25.01 -7.67
N ALA A 47 -4.36 23.90 -7.71
CA ALA A 47 -4.09 22.57 -8.27
C ALA A 47 -3.24 21.56 -7.46
N ARG A 48 -3.95 20.57 -6.87
CA ARG A 48 -3.48 19.22 -6.48
C ARG A 48 -2.19 19.20 -5.63
N SER A 49 -2.28 19.65 -4.39
CA SER A 49 -1.32 19.20 -3.37
C SER A 49 -1.71 17.80 -2.90
N PRO A 50 -0.77 16.84 -2.79
CA PRO A 50 -1.01 15.65 -2.00
C PRO A 50 -1.23 16.09 -0.54
N ASP A 51 -2.38 15.73 0.04
CA ASP A 51 -2.70 15.96 1.44
C ASP A 51 -1.61 15.30 2.28
N THR A 52 -0.59 16.06 2.68
CA THR A 52 0.48 15.61 3.57
C THR A 52 0.19 16.23 4.92
N ALA A 53 -0.28 15.40 5.84
CA ALA A 53 -0.58 15.80 7.20
C ALA A 53 0.73 15.87 8.02
N TYR A 54 0.77 16.77 9.00
CA TYR A 54 1.90 16.91 9.91
C TYR A 54 1.39 16.67 11.33
N GLU A 55 2.02 15.73 12.04
CA GLU A 55 1.74 15.49 13.45
C GLU A 55 3.01 15.72 14.27
N SER A 56 2.87 16.40 15.42
CA SER A 56 3.99 16.75 16.30
C SER A 56 4.19 15.66 17.35
N VAL A 57 4.61 14.46 16.94
CA VAL A 57 4.67 13.29 17.86
C VAL A 57 6.04 13.12 18.53
N GLY A 58 7.07 13.88 18.11
CA GLY A 58 8.40 13.80 18.72
C GLY A 58 8.57 14.70 19.94
N ALA A 59 8.99 14.16 21.08
CA ALA A 59 9.49 14.91 22.25
C ALA A 59 10.62 15.92 21.90
N ASN A 60 11.22 15.78 20.70
CA ASN A 60 12.32 16.60 20.17
C ASN A 60 11.89 17.49 18.98
N GLY A 61 10.59 17.77 18.79
CA GLY A 61 10.11 18.78 17.84
C GLY A 61 10.34 18.48 16.35
N HIS A 62 10.68 17.23 15.99
CA HIS A 62 10.85 16.85 14.59
C HIS A 62 9.49 16.62 13.94
N LYS A 63 9.18 17.44 12.95
CA LYS A 63 7.96 17.35 12.14
C LYS A 63 8.18 16.28 11.08
N ILE A 64 7.51 15.14 11.23
CA ILE A 64 7.52 14.07 10.23
C ILE A 64 6.35 14.36 9.29
N ALA A 65 6.66 14.59 8.02
CA ALA A 65 5.64 14.68 6.98
C ALA A 65 5.09 13.27 6.74
N PHE A 66 3.76 13.15 6.73
CA PHE A 66 3.10 11.87 6.68
C PHE A 66 1.87 11.93 5.75
N ASP A 67 1.65 10.89 4.94
CA ASP A 67 0.42 10.78 4.14
C ASP A 67 -0.68 10.22 5.04
N PRO A 68 -1.81 10.92 5.28
CA PRO A 68 -2.87 10.45 6.16
C PRO A 68 -3.37 9.02 5.83
N ARG A 69 -3.23 8.55 4.58
CA ARG A 69 -3.54 7.17 4.20
C ARG A 69 -2.64 6.13 4.88
N ASP A 70 -1.38 6.47 5.10
CA ASP A 70 -0.42 5.59 5.77
C ASP A 70 -0.82 5.34 7.25
N ILE A 71 -1.53 6.29 7.91
CA ILE A 71 -1.93 6.20 9.34
C ILE A 71 -3.09 5.21 9.42
N SER A 72 -4.07 5.37 8.51
CA SER A 72 -5.22 4.47 8.44
C SER A 72 -4.81 3.04 8.10
N GLU A 73 -3.87 2.86 7.16
CA GLU A 73 -3.32 1.54 6.85
C GLU A 73 -2.56 0.95 8.06
N ASN A 74 -1.79 1.77 8.77
CA ASN A 74 -1.06 1.31 9.97
C ASN A 74 -2.00 0.89 11.11
N GLU A 75 -3.10 1.62 11.34
CA GLU A 75 -4.09 1.23 12.34
C GLU A 75 -4.81 -0.07 11.98
N GLU A 76 -5.25 -0.22 10.72
CA GLU A 76 -5.90 -1.45 10.26
C GLU A 76 -4.95 -2.65 10.36
N ARG A 77 -3.71 -2.48 9.90
CA ARG A 77 -2.66 -3.50 9.94
C ARG A 77 -2.23 -3.85 11.37
N SER A 78 -2.34 -2.92 12.31
CA SER A 78 -2.07 -3.18 13.74
C SER A 78 -3.16 -4.00 14.43
N ARG A 79 -4.40 -3.95 13.92
CA ARG A 79 -5.55 -4.74 14.44
C ARG A 79 -5.60 -6.14 13.85
N GLN A 80 -5.04 -6.32 12.65
CA GLN A 80 -4.97 -7.61 11.98
C GLN A 80 -3.84 -8.50 12.54
N PRO A 81 -4.04 -9.83 12.60
CA PRO A 81 -2.96 -10.74 12.93
C PRO A 81 -1.84 -10.67 11.88
N LYS A 82 -0.60 -10.99 12.29
CA LYS A 82 0.57 -10.96 11.39
C LYS A 82 0.55 -12.04 10.31
N LEU A 83 -0.13 -13.14 10.59
CA LEU A 83 -0.29 -14.26 9.68
C LEU A 83 -1.75 -14.34 9.26
N THR A 84 -1.96 -14.59 7.98
CA THR A 84 -3.25 -14.96 7.41
C THR A 84 -3.63 -16.38 7.84
N LEU A 85 -4.92 -16.69 7.85
CA LEU A 85 -5.39 -18.06 8.08
C LEU A 85 -4.76 -19.06 7.10
N MET A 86 -4.50 -18.64 5.85
CA MET A 86 -3.83 -19.48 4.86
C MET A 86 -2.43 -19.91 5.31
N GLU A 87 -1.65 -18.98 5.87
CA GLU A 87 -0.29 -19.25 6.36
C GLU A 87 -0.30 -20.11 7.61
N GLU A 88 -1.23 -19.88 8.54
CA GLU A 88 -1.36 -20.71 9.74
C GLU A 88 -1.69 -22.16 9.38
N VAL A 89 -2.62 -22.38 8.44
CA VAL A 89 -2.94 -23.72 7.93
C VAL A 89 -1.74 -24.36 7.26
N LEU A 90 -0.96 -23.59 6.50
CA LEU A 90 0.26 -24.09 5.87
C LEU A 90 1.32 -24.48 6.91
N LEU A 91 1.52 -23.65 7.93
CA LEU A 91 2.47 -23.89 9.02
C LEU A 91 2.11 -25.14 9.84
N MET A 92 0.82 -25.41 10.08
CA MET A 92 0.39 -26.66 10.72
C MET A 92 0.77 -27.92 9.92
N GLY A 93 0.89 -27.80 8.60
CA GLY A 93 1.27 -28.90 7.72
C GLY A 93 2.79 -29.05 7.53
N LEU A 94 3.59 -28.04 7.90
CA LEU A 94 5.03 -28.05 7.70
C LEU A 94 5.75 -28.87 8.76
N LYS A 95 6.76 -29.62 8.33
CA LYS A 95 7.59 -30.42 9.23
C LYS A 95 8.87 -29.67 9.59
N ASP A 96 9.12 -29.51 10.89
CA ASP A 96 10.17 -28.65 11.48
C ASP A 96 11.57 -28.79 10.86
N LYS A 97 11.99 -30.03 10.55
CA LYS A 97 13.36 -30.32 10.08
C LYS A 97 13.46 -30.51 8.57
N GLN A 98 12.35 -30.82 7.91
CA GLN A 98 12.36 -31.25 6.52
C GLN A 98 11.90 -30.16 5.54
N GLY A 99 11.19 -29.13 6.01
CA GLY A 99 10.81 -27.98 5.19
C GLY A 99 9.81 -28.27 4.06
N TYR A 100 9.26 -29.49 3.99
CA TYR A 100 8.17 -29.84 3.09
C TYR A 100 6.88 -30.11 3.89
N LEU A 101 5.76 -29.99 3.18
CA LEU A 101 4.43 -30.22 3.74
C LEU A 101 4.19 -31.72 3.91
N SER A 102 3.78 -32.11 5.11
CA SER A 102 3.57 -33.50 5.50
C SER A 102 2.52 -34.20 4.64
N PHE A 103 1.48 -33.46 4.21
CA PHE A 103 0.29 -33.99 3.55
C PHE A 103 -0.35 -33.01 2.56
N TRP A 104 0.43 -32.47 1.61
CA TRP A 104 -0.14 -31.64 0.55
C TRP A 104 -1.07 -32.46 -0.35
N ASN A 105 -2.36 -32.14 -0.34
CA ASN A 105 -3.40 -32.78 -1.16
C ASN A 105 -4.43 -31.73 -1.62
N ASP A 106 -5.35 -32.16 -2.48
CA ASP A 106 -6.40 -31.28 -3.02
C ASP A 106 -7.41 -30.79 -1.96
N ASN A 107 -7.52 -31.48 -0.81
CA ASN A 107 -8.35 -31.01 0.30
C ASN A 107 -7.73 -29.77 0.97
N ILE A 108 -6.39 -29.70 1.06
CA ILE A 108 -5.69 -28.52 1.58
C ILE A 108 -5.91 -27.33 0.65
N SER A 109 -5.77 -27.51 -0.66
CA SER A 109 -5.97 -26.42 -1.62
C SER A 109 -7.40 -25.88 -1.59
N TYR A 110 -8.41 -26.76 -1.42
CA TYR A 110 -9.80 -26.34 -1.23
C TYR A 110 -10.02 -25.60 0.09
N ALA A 111 -9.46 -26.10 1.19
CA ALA A 111 -9.54 -25.44 2.50
C ALA A 111 -8.90 -24.04 2.49
N LEU A 112 -7.76 -23.88 1.81
CA LEU A 112 -7.09 -22.58 1.67
C LEU A 112 -7.95 -21.56 0.91
N ARG A 113 -8.71 -21.99 -0.11
CA ARG A 113 -9.70 -21.12 -0.77
C ARG A 113 -10.82 -20.71 0.18
N GLY A 114 -11.26 -21.62 1.05
CA GLY A 114 -12.20 -21.28 2.13
C GLY A 114 -11.62 -20.24 3.10
N CYS A 115 -10.34 -20.36 3.44
CA CYS A 115 -9.64 -19.39 4.28
C CYS A 115 -9.60 -18.00 3.65
N ILE A 116 -9.42 -17.88 2.32
CA ILE A 116 -9.47 -16.58 1.62
C ILE A 116 -10.83 -15.90 1.83
N VAL A 117 -11.93 -16.63 1.64
CA VAL A 117 -13.29 -16.07 1.83
C VAL A 117 -13.52 -15.70 3.29
N LEU A 118 -13.09 -16.55 4.23
CA LEU A 118 -13.24 -16.30 5.66
C LEU A 118 -12.43 -15.07 6.12
N GLU A 119 -11.18 -14.95 5.68
CA GLU A 119 -10.28 -13.86 5.99
C GLU A 119 -10.81 -12.52 5.44
N LEU A 120 -11.30 -12.49 4.20
CA LEU A 120 -11.96 -11.31 3.62
C LEU A 120 -13.18 -10.86 4.43
N ALA A 121 -13.97 -11.81 4.97
CA ALA A 121 -15.10 -11.50 5.82
C ALA A 121 -14.66 -10.95 7.20
N LEU A 122 -13.61 -11.52 7.79
CA LEU A 122 -13.04 -11.05 9.07
C LEU A 122 -12.42 -9.66 8.97
N ARG A 123 -11.85 -9.31 7.81
CA ARG A 123 -11.34 -7.97 7.49
C ARG A 123 -12.43 -7.00 7.04
N GLY A 124 -13.69 -7.43 6.97
CA GLY A 124 -14.82 -6.57 6.61
C GLY A 124 -14.88 -6.18 5.13
N ARG A 125 -14.13 -6.85 4.25
CA ARG A 125 -14.14 -6.58 2.81
C ARG A 125 -15.39 -7.12 2.12
N ILE A 126 -15.90 -8.25 2.61
CA ILE A 126 -17.10 -8.91 2.06
C ILE A 126 -18.14 -9.21 3.15
N SER A 127 -19.41 -9.30 2.74
CA SER A 127 -20.53 -9.68 3.62
C SER A 127 -21.58 -10.47 2.84
N MET A 128 -22.34 -11.32 3.53
CA MET A 128 -23.56 -11.89 2.94
C MET A 128 -24.52 -10.78 2.50
N GLN A 129 -25.17 -10.97 1.36
CA GLN A 129 -26.16 -10.03 0.83
C GLN A 129 -27.31 -9.84 1.83
N LYS A 130 -27.76 -8.59 2.01
CA LYS A 130 -28.84 -8.25 2.95
C LYS A 130 -30.24 -8.54 2.38
N ASP A 131 -30.51 -9.79 2.01
CA ASP A 131 -31.85 -10.23 1.57
C ASP A 131 -32.46 -11.24 2.55
N SER A 132 -33.66 -10.98 3.06
CA SER A 132 -34.38 -11.90 3.96
C SER A 132 -34.62 -13.27 3.30
N SER A 133 -34.78 -13.30 1.98
CA SER A 133 -35.01 -14.51 1.21
C SER A 133 -33.89 -15.55 1.35
N ARG A 134 -32.66 -15.10 1.60
CA ARG A 134 -31.45 -15.94 1.69
C ARG A 134 -31.53 -17.00 2.78
N ARG A 135 -32.37 -16.78 3.80
CA ARG A 135 -32.59 -17.73 4.90
C ARG A 135 -33.23 -19.04 4.43
N ARG A 136 -33.83 -19.05 3.23
CA ARG A 136 -34.35 -20.25 2.57
C ARG A 136 -33.25 -21.19 2.09
N PHE A 137 -32.03 -20.67 1.90
CA PHE A 137 -30.88 -21.44 1.42
C PHE A 137 -29.93 -21.82 2.57
N PRO A 138 -29.24 -22.98 2.45
CA PRO A 138 -28.11 -23.33 3.31
C PRO A 138 -27.05 -22.23 3.36
N LEU A 139 -26.22 -22.20 4.41
CA LEU A 139 -25.22 -21.14 4.58
C LEU A 139 -24.21 -21.05 3.43
N SER A 140 -23.81 -22.20 2.88
CA SER A 140 -22.86 -22.32 1.77
C SER A 140 -23.37 -21.72 0.46
N ASP A 141 -24.69 -21.66 0.29
CA ASP A 141 -25.34 -21.31 -0.97
C ASP A 141 -25.85 -19.85 -0.95
N ARG A 142 -25.47 -19.08 0.07
CA ARG A 142 -25.85 -17.68 0.21
C ARG A 142 -24.86 -16.78 -0.50
N VAL A 143 -25.40 -15.93 -1.36
CA VAL A 143 -24.68 -14.91 -2.12
C VAL A 143 -23.91 -13.95 -1.20
N VAL A 144 -22.68 -13.64 -1.59
CA VAL A 144 -21.79 -12.70 -0.89
C VAL A 144 -21.54 -11.48 -1.78
N GLU A 145 -21.46 -10.30 -1.18
CA GLU A 145 -21.15 -9.05 -1.88
C GLU A 145 -19.93 -8.36 -1.28
N VAL A 146 -19.19 -7.66 -2.15
CA VAL A 146 -18.07 -6.80 -1.76
C VAL A 146 -18.64 -5.53 -1.11
N VAL A 147 -18.18 -5.23 0.10
CA VAL A 147 -18.60 -4.06 0.89
C VAL A 147 -17.52 -2.99 0.93
N ASP A 148 -16.26 -3.41 0.97
CA ASP A 148 -15.09 -2.53 0.99
C ASP A 148 -14.03 -3.07 0.03
N GLU A 149 -13.51 -2.19 -0.82
CA GLU A 149 -12.53 -2.49 -1.87
C GLU A 149 -11.10 -2.14 -1.48
N THR A 150 -10.90 -1.64 -0.27
CA THR A 150 -9.58 -1.26 0.23
C THR A 150 -8.64 -2.47 0.18
N LEU A 151 -7.44 -2.29 -0.36
CA LEU A 151 -6.47 -3.38 -0.45
C LEU A 151 -6.09 -3.85 0.95
N THR A 152 -5.84 -5.15 1.06
CA THR A 152 -5.46 -5.80 2.31
C THR A 152 -3.94 -5.87 2.48
N GLY A 153 -3.19 -5.65 1.39
CA GLY A 153 -1.74 -5.84 1.34
C GLY A 153 -1.33 -7.30 1.13
N GLU A 154 -2.30 -8.22 1.08
CA GLU A 154 -2.10 -9.64 0.85
C GLU A 154 -2.49 -9.99 -0.60
N VAL A 155 -1.52 -10.40 -1.41
CA VAL A 155 -1.70 -10.60 -2.86
C VAL A 155 -2.87 -11.52 -3.19
N LEU A 156 -3.04 -12.63 -2.45
CA LEU A 156 -4.10 -13.60 -2.71
C LEU A 156 -5.49 -13.06 -2.36
N LEU A 157 -5.59 -12.27 -1.28
CA LEU A 157 -6.85 -11.66 -0.87
C LEU A 157 -7.23 -10.55 -1.87
N ASP A 158 -6.26 -9.74 -2.30
CA ASP A 158 -6.47 -8.61 -3.20
C ASP A 158 -6.86 -9.08 -4.61
N GLU A 159 -6.22 -10.15 -5.12
CA GLU A 159 -6.63 -10.75 -6.40
C GLU A 159 -8.02 -11.39 -6.30
N ALA A 160 -8.35 -12.07 -5.20
CA ALA A 160 -9.69 -12.62 -4.99
C ALA A 160 -10.76 -11.50 -4.93
N LEU A 161 -10.47 -10.40 -4.23
CA LEU A 161 -11.35 -9.24 -4.12
C LEU A 161 -11.59 -8.58 -5.49
N LYS A 162 -10.53 -8.44 -6.28
CA LYS A 162 -10.61 -7.94 -7.66
C LYS A 162 -11.46 -8.85 -8.55
N MET A 163 -11.30 -10.17 -8.43
CA MET A 163 -12.13 -11.13 -9.17
C MET A 163 -13.61 -11.01 -8.76
N MET A 164 -13.91 -10.99 -7.47
CA MET A 164 -15.27 -10.85 -6.92
C MET A 164 -15.97 -9.57 -7.39
N LYS A 165 -15.23 -8.48 -7.58
CA LYS A 165 -15.76 -7.23 -8.13
C LYS A 165 -16.10 -7.33 -9.61
N SER A 166 -15.26 -8.02 -10.38
CA SER A 166 -15.46 -8.18 -11.83
C SER A 166 -16.53 -9.22 -12.17
N SER A 167 -16.84 -10.13 -11.25
CA SER A 167 -17.84 -11.17 -11.43
C SER A 167 -19.25 -10.67 -11.17
N GLU A 168 -20.22 -11.32 -11.82
CA GLU A 168 -21.63 -11.23 -11.44
C GLU A 168 -21.80 -11.68 -9.97
N LYS A 169 -22.82 -11.16 -9.28
CA LYS A 169 -23.07 -11.48 -7.86
C LYS A 169 -23.28 -12.99 -7.70
N MET A 170 -22.32 -13.67 -7.05
CA MET A 170 -22.34 -15.12 -6.75
C MET A 170 -22.78 -15.39 -5.31
#